data_AF-A0A0G0T1L7-F1
#
_entry.id   AF-A0A0G0T1L7-F1
#
_cell.length_a   1.000
_cell.length_b   1.000
_cell.length_c   1.000
_cell.angle_alpha   90.00
_cell.angle_beta   90.00
_cell.angle_gamma   90.00
#
_symmetry.space_group_name_H-M   'P 1'
#
loop_
_entity.id
_entity.type
_entity.pdbx_description
1 polymer ?
#
loop_
_entity_poly.entity_id
_entity_poly.type
_entity_poly.pdbx_seq_one_letter_code
_entity_poly.pdbx_strand_id
1 'polypeptide(L)'
;MSQEEFDPHDEKYNKVKDLPWHERGRYIDLESGGFVEKTVVENSELNQRLADLVNRAVDILKRDVRDSGIVEEEVKLKHDEAVKNKDWDGAMVYDKILRPFRDARNLPLVIFNSETGSGEFLNYSEKAQAIFLDLVDPKDIEVVAEILGDNRFSNRFELIRRMDESTLQSAYDHIKNTNLWIAGEFVDGSNDKDFKIRVLREISEKIDDPGTVSVIKMRIGKFLIQNGFEKDFFDLCDSGLLDTNLGIYLKSIRSNEILFEIAKRSKYPFDVLRCVSDPAIFAKIIETQAKDFTFENERARDALIPRVRGLKHALENEPIIVGVGEIEDRNKFIVTLPIFDPHGVDDQQLSEQSRYFIAWGGLRSGGGTHKSILASLKEEHPHLSDSITVGGYISIDNRDDKVIVVFNNHSGDFGYYDLNIVEKFRPQIEKALKDSLGKEVEVTMESSS
;
A
#
# COMPACT_ATOMS: atom_id res chain seq x y z
N MET A 1 -37.95 -21.46 -20.41
CA MET A 1 -36.87 -22.44 -20.23
C MET A 1 -35.63 -21.62 -20.00
N SER A 2 -35.04 -21.67 -18.81
CA SER A 2 -33.74 -21.04 -18.57
C SER A 2 -32.71 -21.77 -19.43
N GLN A 3 -31.96 -21.03 -20.24
CA GLN A 3 -30.70 -21.57 -20.77
C GLN A 3 -29.81 -21.77 -19.54
N GLU A 4 -29.53 -23.02 -19.18
CA GLU A 4 -28.44 -23.31 -18.26
C GLU A 4 -27.18 -22.63 -18.82
N GLU A 5 -26.56 -21.82 -17.99
CA GLU A 5 -25.30 -21.16 -18.29
C GLU A 5 -24.26 -22.25 -18.50
N PHE A 6 -23.59 -22.20 -19.65
CA PHE A 6 -22.61 -23.21 -20.02
C PHE A 6 -21.37 -23.07 -19.12
N ASP A 7 -21.10 -24.11 -18.32
CA ASP A 7 -19.87 -24.25 -17.56
C ASP A 7 -18.96 -25.32 -18.23
N PRO A 8 -17.81 -24.94 -18.80
CA PRO A 8 -16.87 -25.88 -19.41
C PRO A 8 -16.23 -26.84 -18.38
N HIS A 9 -16.40 -26.60 -17.08
CA HIS A 9 -15.84 -27.40 -15.99
C HIS A 9 -16.81 -28.42 -15.39
N ASP A 10 -18.00 -28.59 -15.97
CA ASP A 10 -18.96 -29.61 -15.57
C ASP A 10 -18.40 -31.03 -15.83
N GLU A 11 -18.48 -31.92 -14.83
CA GLU A 11 -17.94 -33.30 -14.85
C GLU A 11 -18.43 -34.14 -16.05
N LYS A 12 -19.55 -33.74 -16.66
CA LYS A 12 -20.09 -34.38 -17.87
C LYS A 12 -19.25 -34.12 -19.14
N TYR A 13 -18.35 -33.15 -19.13
CA TYR A 13 -17.51 -32.78 -20.28
C TYR A 13 -16.06 -33.26 -20.08
N ASN A 14 -15.66 -34.30 -20.82
CA ASN A 14 -14.30 -34.86 -20.72
C ASN A 14 -13.48 -34.68 -22.01
N LYS A 15 -14.15 -34.38 -23.13
CA LYS A 15 -13.57 -34.13 -24.46
C LYS A 15 -14.37 -33.02 -25.16
N VAL A 16 -13.78 -32.35 -26.15
CA VAL A 16 -14.45 -31.32 -26.96
C VAL A 16 -15.74 -31.84 -27.57
N LYS A 17 -15.78 -33.12 -27.98
CA LYS A 17 -16.99 -33.74 -28.52
C LYS A 17 -18.16 -33.81 -27.52
N ASP A 18 -17.87 -33.74 -26.22
CA ASP A 18 -18.87 -33.80 -25.15
C ASP A 18 -19.51 -32.43 -24.94
N LEU A 19 -18.86 -31.35 -25.39
CA LEU A 19 -19.39 -29.98 -25.32
C LEU A 19 -20.65 -29.77 -26.18
N PRO A 20 -21.49 -28.79 -25.82
CA PRO A 20 -22.53 -28.29 -26.70
C PRO A 20 -21.96 -27.90 -28.06
N TRP A 21 -22.66 -28.26 -29.14
CA TRP A 21 -22.13 -28.16 -30.51
C TRP A 21 -21.67 -26.75 -30.90
N HIS A 22 -22.28 -25.71 -30.33
CA HIS A 22 -21.94 -24.31 -30.58
C HIS A 22 -20.65 -23.87 -29.87
N GLU A 23 -20.26 -24.56 -28.79
CA GLU A 23 -19.03 -24.29 -28.04
C GLU A 23 -17.82 -25.05 -28.62
N ARG A 24 -18.03 -26.19 -29.29
CA ARG A 24 -16.94 -27.04 -29.83
C ARG A 24 -15.94 -26.29 -30.73
N GLY A 25 -16.41 -25.27 -31.44
CA GLY A 25 -15.58 -24.43 -32.29
C GLY A 25 -14.52 -23.63 -31.54
N ARG A 26 -14.70 -23.43 -30.23
CA ARG A 26 -13.85 -22.64 -29.35
C ARG A 26 -12.83 -23.48 -28.58
N TYR A 27 -12.89 -24.81 -28.58
CA TYR A 27 -12.01 -25.65 -27.76
C TYR A 27 -11.22 -26.68 -28.61
N ILE A 28 -10.10 -27.18 -28.08
CA ILE A 28 -9.29 -28.28 -28.63
C ILE A 28 -9.05 -29.36 -27.57
N ASP A 29 -9.03 -30.63 -27.98
CA ASP A 29 -8.70 -31.75 -27.10
C ASP A 29 -7.20 -31.74 -26.76
N LEU A 30 -6.86 -32.04 -25.51
CA LEU A 30 -5.48 -32.23 -25.06
C LEU A 30 -5.05 -33.69 -25.27
N GLU A 31 -3.80 -33.94 -25.67
CA GLU A 31 -3.26 -35.30 -25.85
C GLU A 31 -3.23 -36.12 -24.55
N SER A 32 -3.11 -35.43 -23.40
CA SER A 32 -3.15 -36.00 -22.05
C SER A 32 -4.57 -36.32 -21.54
N GLY A 33 -5.61 -35.95 -22.30
CA GLY A 33 -7.02 -36.01 -21.89
C GLY A 33 -7.53 -34.65 -21.37
N GLY A 34 -8.82 -34.35 -21.62
CA GLY A 34 -9.42 -33.03 -21.38
C GLY A 34 -9.44 -32.14 -22.62
N PHE A 35 -9.86 -30.88 -22.47
CA PHE A 35 -9.90 -29.88 -23.55
C PHE A 35 -9.62 -28.45 -23.04
N VAL A 36 -9.15 -27.56 -23.91
CA VAL A 36 -8.81 -26.16 -23.60
C VAL A 36 -9.32 -25.20 -24.68
N GLU A 37 -9.60 -23.94 -24.35
CA GLU A 37 -10.06 -22.94 -25.33
C GLU A 37 -8.96 -22.60 -26.35
N LYS A 38 -9.32 -22.42 -27.62
CA LYS A 38 -8.41 -22.20 -28.76
C LYS A 38 -7.58 -20.91 -28.63
N THR A 39 -8.08 -19.91 -27.90
CA THR A 39 -7.33 -18.69 -27.57
C THR A 39 -6.10 -18.98 -26.70
N VAL A 40 -6.07 -20.10 -25.97
CA VAL A 40 -4.90 -20.60 -25.24
C VAL A 40 -3.82 -21.17 -26.19
N VAL A 41 -4.09 -21.33 -27.49
CA VAL A 41 -3.15 -21.95 -28.44
C VAL A 41 -2.11 -20.95 -28.98
N GLU A 42 -2.20 -19.65 -28.67
CA GLU A 42 -1.27 -18.65 -29.23
C GLU A 42 0.16 -18.69 -28.66
N ASN A 43 0.46 -19.52 -27.63
CA ASN A 43 1.85 -19.83 -27.26
C ASN A 43 2.01 -21.23 -26.61
N SER A 44 1.87 -22.30 -27.41
CA SER A 44 1.83 -23.70 -26.93
C SER A 44 3.03 -24.14 -26.05
N GLU A 45 4.21 -23.55 -26.24
CA GLU A 45 5.42 -23.90 -25.49
C GLU A 45 5.44 -23.27 -24.08
N LEU A 46 5.02 -22.00 -23.96
CA LEU A 46 4.86 -21.35 -22.65
C LEU A 46 3.82 -22.07 -21.81
N ASN A 47 2.69 -22.42 -22.42
CA ASN A 47 1.59 -23.09 -21.72
C ASN A 47 1.98 -24.50 -21.26
N GLN A 48 2.79 -25.22 -22.04
CA GLN A 48 3.36 -26.49 -21.61
C GLN A 48 4.30 -26.32 -20.41
N ARG A 49 5.22 -25.34 -20.46
CA ARG A 49 6.13 -25.06 -19.32
C ARG A 49 5.38 -24.66 -18.05
N LEU A 50 4.32 -23.85 -18.17
CA LEU A 50 3.45 -23.49 -17.06
C LEU A 50 2.69 -24.71 -16.51
N ALA A 51 2.13 -25.56 -17.37
CA ALA A 51 1.46 -26.78 -16.96
C ALA A 51 2.41 -27.72 -16.22
N ASP A 52 3.63 -27.90 -16.72
CA ASP A 52 4.67 -28.71 -16.08
C ASP A 52 5.08 -28.13 -14.71
N LEU A 53 5.22 -26.81 -14.61
CA LEU A 53 5.48 -26.12 -13.35
C LEU A 53 4.37 -26.36 -12.32
N VAL A 54 3.11 -26.18 -12.72
CA VAL A 54 1.93 -26.40 -11.86
C VAL A 54 1.84 -27.85 -11.41
N ASN A 55 2.03 -28.81 -12.33
CA ASN A 55 2.01 -30.23 -12.01
C ASN A 55 3.09 -30.58 -10.98
N ARG A 56 4.32 -30.08 -11.16
CA ARG A 56 5.41 -30.26 -10.18
C ARG A 56 5.07 -29.64 -8.82
N ALA A 57 4.45 -28.45 -8.80
CA ALA A 57 4.04 -27.81 -7.56
C ALA A 57 2.99 -28.64 -6.81
N VAL A 58 2.01 -29.17 -7.55
CA VAL A 58 0.95 -30.03 -7.02
C VAL A 58 1.49 -31.35 -6.49
N ASP A 59 2.45 -31.96 -7.19
CA ASP A 59 3.09 -33.20 -6.73
C ASP A 59 3.85 -33.00 -5.42
N ILE A 60 4.55 -31.87 -5.27
CA ILE A 60 5.21 -31.50 -4.01
C ILE A 60 4.18 -31.25 -2.91
N LEU A 61 3.10 -30.51 -3.18
CA LEU A 61 2.03 -30.28 -2.20
C LEU A 61 1.38 -31.59 -1.75
N LYS A 62 1.04 -32.49 -2.68
CA LYS A 62 0.46 -33.80 -2.37
C LYS A 62 1.41 -34.66 -1.54
N ARG A 63 2.71 -34.64 -1.87
CA ARG A 63 3.72 -35.35 -1.09
C ARG A 63 3.83 -34.78 0.31
N ASP A 64 3.94 -33.47 0.46
CA ASP A 64 4.09 -32.81 1.77
C ASP A 64 2.84 -33.04 2.64
N VAL A 65 1.65 -33.00 2.05
CA VAL A 65 0.39 -33.37 2.71
C VAL A 65 0.43 -34.82 3.19
N ARG A 66 0.80 -35.77 2.33
CA ARG A 66 0.89 -37.19 2.68
C ARG A 66 1.91 -37.44 3.79
N ASP A 67 3.07 -36.80 3.70
CA ASP A 67 4.19 -36.99 4.62
C ASP A 67 3.93 -36.33 5.99
N SER A 68 3.02 -35.34 6.06
CA SER A 68 2.58 -34.73 7.32
C SER A 68 1.74 -35.66 8.21
N GLY A 69 1.20 -36.75 7.65
CA GLY A 69 0.30 -37.66 8.35
C GLY A 69 -1.07 -37.06 8.67
N ILE A 70 -1.38 -35.87 8.16
CA ILE A 70 -2.66 -35.18 8.36
C ILE A 70 -3.73 -35.80 7.46
N VAL A 71 -4.89 -36.16 8.03
CA VAL A 71 -6.06 -36.67 7.31
C VAL A 71 -7.04 -35.54 7.05
N GLU A 72 -7.34 -35.26 5.77
CA GLU A 72 -8.18 -34.10 5.37
C GLU A 72 -9.56 -34.13 6.03
N GLU A 73 -10.20 -35.30 6.05
CA GLU A 73 -11.53 -35.51 6.63
C GLU A 73 -11.56 -35.22 8.13
N GLU A 74 -10.51 -35.58 8.87
CA GLU A 74 -10.42 -35.32 10.31
C GLU A 74 -10.27 -33.82 10.60
N VAL A 75 -9.50 -33.11 9.78
CA VAL A 75 -9.32 -31.66 9.91
C VAL A 75 -10.60 -30.92 9.51
N LYS A 76 -11.31 -31.37 8.46
CA LYS A 76 -12.63 -30.83 8.08
C LYS A 76 -13.64 -30.99 9.20
N LEU A 77 -13.69 -32.17 9.83
CA LEU A 77 -14.61 -32.42 10.93
C LEU A 77 -14.34 -31.49 12.12
N LYS A 78 -13.06 -31.30 12.48
CA LYS A 78 -12.67 -30.35 13.53
C LYS A 78 -12.95 -28.89 13.17
N HIS A 79 -12.77 -28.52 11.91
CA HIS A 79 -13.13 -27.19 11.40
C HIS A 79 -14.63 -26.95 11.56
N ASP A 80 -15.47 -27.88 11.11
CA ASP A 80 -16.92 -27.73 11.15
C ASP A 80 -17.46 -27.74 12.58
N GLU A 81 -16.85 -28.53 13.47
CA GLU A 81 -17.11 -28.48 14.90
C GLU A 81 -16.75 -27.13 15.52
N ALA A 82 -15.60 -26.54 15.15
CA ALA A 82 -15.19 -25.21 15.62
C ALA A 82 -16.18 -24.13 15.14
N VAL A 83 -16.56 -24.15 13.86
CA VAL A 83 -17.57 -23.23 13.30
C VAL A 83 -18.91 -23.37 14.01
N LYS A 84 -19.39 -24.61 14.21
CA LYS A 84 -20.64 -24.89 14.92
C LYS A 84 -20.62 -24.38 16.36
N ASN A 85 -19.47 -24.45 17.02
CA ASN A 85 -19.27 -23.97 18.38
C ASN A 85 -18.94 -22.46 18.47
N LYS A 86 -18.89 -21.75 17.33
CA LYS A 86 -18.48 -20.34 17.23
C LYS A 86 -17.04 -20.07 17.72
N ASP A 87 -16.19 -21.09 17.67
CA ASP A 87 -14.75 -20.98 17.91
C ASP A 87 -14.06 -20.55 16.61
N TRP A 88 -14.05 -19.24 16.36
CA TRP A 88 -13.50 -18.67 15.13
C TRP A 88 -11.98 -18.81 15.03
N ASP A 89 -11.28 -18.78 16.16
CA ASP A 89 -9.82 -18.96 16.20
C ASP A 89 -9.46 -20.41 15.85
N GLY A 90 -10.17 -21.38 16.43
CA GLY A 90 -10.04 -22.80 16.08
C GLY A 90 -10.37 -23.05 14.60
N ALA A 91 -11.48 -22.49 14.10
CA ALA A 91 -11.84 -22.60 12.69
C ALA A 91 -10.75 -22.04 11.77
N MET A 92 -10.16 -20.89 12.09
CA MET A 92 -9.07 -20.29 11.32
C MET A 92 -7.81 -21.18 11.30
N VAL A 93 -7.45 -21.82 12.43
CA VAL A 93 -6.32 -22.74 12.49
C VAL A 93 -6.54 -23.94 11.56
N TYR A 94 -7.72 -24.56 11.61
CA TYR A 94 -8.03 -25.70 10.75
C TYR A 94 -8.16 -25.31 9.28
N ASP A 95 -8.69 -24.12 8.97
CA ASP A 95 -8.73 -23.59 7.61
C ASP A 95 -7.31 -23.47 7.01
N LYS A 96 -6.34 -22.97 7.77
CA LYS A 96 -4.93 -22.93 7.34
C LYS A 96 -4.37 -24.33 7.03
N ILE A 97 -4.71 -25.34 7.84
CA ILE A 97 -4.29 -26.73 7.62
C ILE A 97 -4.97 -27.34 6.39
N LEU A 98 -6.22 -26.99 6.10
CA LEU A 98 -6.96 -27.45 4.91
C LEU A 98 -6.53 -26.77 3.62
N ARG A 99 -5.81 -25.64 3.70
CA ARG A 99 -5.45 -24.83 2.53
C ARG A 99 -4.53 -25.56 1.55
N PRO A 100 -3.45 -26.28 1.96
CA PRO A 100 -2.64 -27.07 1.05
C PRO A 100 -3.42 -28.17 0.29
N PHE A 101 -4.43 -28.78 0.92
CA PHE A 101 -5.31 -29.76 0.26
C PHE A 101 -6.20 -29.11 -0.80
N ARG A 102 -6.68 -27.88 -0.55
CA ARG A 102 -7.42 -27.09 -1.53
C ARG A 102 -6.50 -26.68 -2.69
N ASP A 103 -5.30 -26.18 -2.40
CA ASP A 103 -4.32 -25.80 -3.43
C ASP A 103 -3.93 -27.01 -4.30
N ALA A 104 -3.65 -28.17 -3.72
CA ALA A 104 -3.29 -29.38 -4.48
C ALA A 104 -4.42 -29.88 -5.42
N ARG A 105 -5.69 -29.59 -5.09
CA ARG A 105 -6.84 -29.90 -5.95
C ARG A 105 -7.11 -28.82 -6.99
N ASN A 106 -6.95 -27.56 -6.61
CA ASN A 106 -7.39 -26.43 -7.42
C ASN A 106 -6.30 -25.91 -8.36
N LEU A 107 -5.02 -26.00 -8.00
CA LEU A 107 -3.92 -25.52 -8.85
C LEU A 107 -3.94 -26.12 -10.28
N PRO A 108 -4.16 -27.43 -10.49
CA PRO A 108 -4.29 -28.00 -11.84
C PRO A 108 -5.50 -27.49 -12.62
N LEU A 109 -6.53 -27.00 -11.93
CA LEU A 109 -7.83 -26.65 -12.51
C LEU A 109 -7.92 -25.19 -12.97
N VAL A 110 -6.92 -24.36 -12.67
CA VAL A 110 -6.97 -22.91 -12.95
C VAL A 110 -5.83 -22.47 -13.85
N ILE A 111 -5.54 -23.28 -14.86
CA ILE A 111 -4.72 -22.82 -15.97
C ILE A 111 -5.68 -22.14 -16.95
N PHE A 112 -5.68 -20.80 -16.92
CA PHE A 112 -6.35 -19.89 -17.87
C PHE A 112 -7.85 -19.63 -17.68
N ASN A 113 -8.20 -18.72 -16.77
CA ASN A 113 -9.32 -17.80 -17.00
C ASN A 113 -9.12 -16.52 -16.17
N SER A 114 -8.60 -15.47 -16.79
CA SER A 114 -8.44 -14.15 -16.17
C SER A 114 -9.76 -13.37 -16.08
N GLU A 115 -10.85 -13.86 -16.67
CA GLU A 115 -12.10 -13.09 -16.82
C GLU A 115 -13.30 -13.61 -16.02
N THR A 116 -13.29 -14.82 -15.45
CA THR A 116 -14.39 -15.31 -14.61
C THR A 116 -14.16 -15.05 -13.12
N GLY A 117 -13.97 -13.77 -12.81
CA GLY A 117 -13.99 -13.26 -11.43
C GLY A 117 -15.42 -13.25 -10.87
N SER A 118 -15.85 -14.32 -10.20
CA SER A 118 -16.96 -14.27 -9.24
C SER A 118 -17.01 -15.49 -8.30
N GLY A 119 -15.87 -15.85 -7.72
CA GLY A 119 -15.82 -16.73 -6.55
C GLY A 119 -14.64 -16.31 -5.72
N GLU A 120 -14.81 -16.15 -4.41
CA GLU A 120 -13.79 -15.71 -3.44
C GLU A 120 -12.41 -16.37 -3.67
N PHE A 121 -11.55 -15.73 -4.47
CA PHE A 121 -10.21 -16.23 -4.75
C PHE A 121 -9.31 -15.96 -3.54
N LEU A 122 -9.25 -16.93 -2.63
CA LEU A 122 -8.19 -17.03 -1.65
C LEU A 122 -6.85 -17.03 -2.39
N ASN A 123 -5.90 -16.17 -2.00
CA ASN A 123 -4.50 -16.27 -2.43
C ASN A 123 -4.01 -17.72 -2.31
N TYR A 124 -2.99 -18.11 -3.07
CA TYR A 124 -2.30 -19.39 -2.81
C TYR A 124 -1.87 -19.47 -1.34
N SER A 125 -1.89 -20.66 -0.73
CA SER A 125 -1.30 -20.80 0.62
C SER A 125 0.17 -20.37 0.61
N GLU A 126 0.67 -19.96 1.77
CA GLU A 126 2.11 -19.66 1.96
C GLU A 126 2.99 -20.81 1.45
N LYS A 127 2.53 -22.05 1.65
CA LYS A 127 3.21 -23.26 1.20
C LYS A 127 3.23 -23.39 -0.32
N ALA A 128 2.10 -23.19 -0.99
CA ALA A 128 2.04 -23.20 -2.44
C ALA A 128 2.89 -22.09 -3.06
N GLN A 129 2.84 -20.88 -2.48
CA GLN A 129 3.68 -19.76 -2.92
C GLN A 129 5.18 -20.08 -2.78
N ALA A 130 5.60 -20.66 -1.66
CA ALA A 130 7.00 -21.09 -1.46
C ALA A 130 7.45 -22.13 -2.49
N ILE A 131 6.59 -23.10 -2.82
CA ILE A 131 6.89 -24.11 -3.83
C ILE A 131 7.05 -23.48 -5.21
N PHE A 132 6.16 -22.56 -5.61
CA PHE A 132 6.31 -21.82 -6.87
C PHE A 132 7.64 -21.05 -6.91
N LEU A 133 7.98 -20.34 -5.84
CA LEU A 133 9.26 -19.63 -5.77
C LEU A 133 10.45 -20.56 -6.02
N ASP A 134 10.44 -21.76 -5.43
CA ASP A 134 11.53 -22.73 -5.54
C ASP A 134 11.59 -23.47 -6.88
N LEU A 135 10.47 -23.56 -7.59
CA LEU A 135 10.38 -24.25 -8.88
C LEU A 135 10.60 -23.32 -10.09
N VAL A 136 10.23 -22.05 -9.99
CA VAL A 136 10.38 -21.09 -11.08
C VAL A 136 11.86 -20.78 -11.29
N ASP A 137 12.34 -20.99 -12.51
CA ASP A 137 13.65 -20.47 -12.93
C ASP A 137 13.54 -18.95 -13.10
N PRO A 138 14.28 -18.13 -12.32
CA PRO A 138 14.22 -16.67 -12.44
C PRO A 138 14.65 -16.17 -13.83
N LYS A 139 15.32 -17.00 -14.65
CA LYS A 139 15.71 -16.66 -16.03
C LYS A 139 14.64 -16.96 -17.06
N ASP A 140 13.60 -17.73 -16.71
CA ASP A 140 12.46 -17.97 -17.59
C ASP A 140 11.46 -16.81 -17.50
N ILE A 141 11.78 -15.73 -18.22
CA ILE A 141 11.06 -14.45 -18.17
C ILE A 141 9.56 -14.59 -18.46
N GLU A 142 9.19 -15.45 -19.41
CA GLU A 142 7.79 -15.64 -19.80
C GLU A 142 7.01 -16.31 -18.68
N VAL A 143 7.57 -17.36 -18.06
CA VAL A 143 6.96 -18.02 -16.89
C VAL A 143 6.89 -17.07 -15.70
N VAL A 144 7.96 -16.31 -15.43
CA VAL A 144 7.99 -15.31 -14.35
C VAL A 144 6.90 -14.26 -14.55
N ALA A 145 6.74 -13.72 -15.77
CA ALA A 145 5.72 -12.72 -16.06
C ALA A 145 4.30 -13.27 -15.84
N GLU A 146 4.01 -14.48 -16.29
CA GLU A 146 2.70 -15.13 -16.09
C GLU A 146 2.39 -15.35 -14.59
N ILE A 147 3.38 -15.79 -13.80
CA ILE A 147 3.22 -15.93 -12.35
C ILE A 147 3.02 -14.58 -11.65
N LEU A 148 3.73 -13.52 -12.07
CA LEU A 148 3.53 -12.17 -11.53
C LEU A 148 2.15 -11.60 -11.90
N GLY A 149 1.62 -11.94 -13.08
CA GLY A 149 0.28 -11.55 -13.52
C GLY A 149 -0.85 -12.24 -12.75
N ASP A 150 -0.60 -13.39 -12.12
CA ASP A 150 -1.59 -14.11 -11.32
C ASP A 150 -1.87 -13.40 -9.99
N ASN A 151 -3.10 -12.90 -9.82
CA ASN A 151 -3.53 -12.20 -8.59
C ASN A 151 -3.57 -13.08 -7.34
N ARG A 152 -3.55 -14.41 -7.49
CA ARG A 152 -3.52 -15.34 -6.35
C ARG A 152 -2.12 -15.51 -5.80
N PHE A 153 -1.09 -15.23 -6.60
CA PHE A 153 0.30 -15.25 -6.15
C PHE A 153 0.64 -13.90 -5.50
N SER A 154 0.51 -13.82 -4.17
CA SER A 154 0.75 -12.57 -3.43
C SER A 154 2.24 -12.27 -3.19
N ASN A 155 3.14 -13.26 -3.22
CA ASN A 155 4.56 -13.10 -2.90
C ASN A 155 5.43 -12.69 -4.10
N ARG A 156 4.92 -11.74 -4.90
CA ARG A 156 5.53 -11.25 -6.14
C ARG A 156 6.94 -10.70 -5.94
N PHE A 157 7.15 -9.97 -4.85
CA PHE A 157 8.45 -9.36 -4.52
C PHE A 157 9.56 -10.39 -4.32
N GLU A 158 9.25 -11.56 -3.76
CA GLU A 158 10.27 -12.58 -3.52
C GLU A 158 10.73 -13.25 -4.82
N LEU A 159 9.84 -13.37 -5.81
CA LEU A 159 10.21 -13.86 -7.13
C LEU A 159 11.17 -12.89 -7.82
N ILE A 160 10.90 -11.59 -7.73
CA ILE A 160 11.73 -10.52 -8.30
C ILE A 160 13.10 -10.46 -7.61
N ARG A 161 13.16 -10.64 -6.29
CA ARG A 161 14.43 -10.66 -5.52
C ARG A 161 15.39 -11.78 -5.91
N ARG A 162 14.89 -12.87 -6.52
CA ARG A 162 15.72 -13.99 -6.99
C ARG A 162 16.40 -13.70 -8.34
N MET A 163 16.04 -12.61 -9.01
CA MET A 163 16.59 -12.23 -10.31
C MET A 163 17.79 -11.30 -10.14
N ASP A 164 18.84 -11.51 -10.95
CA ASP A 164 19.93 -10.54 -11.05
C ASP A 164 19.51 -9.33 -11.90
N GLU A 165 20.30 -8.27 -11.83
CA GLU A 165 20.03 -7.00 -12.50
C GLU A 165 19.88 -7.17 -14.02
N SER A 166 20.71 -8.01 -14.66
CA SER A 166 20.62 -8.27 -16.10
C SER A 166 19.33 -8.97 -16.50
N THR A 167 18.85 -9.86 -15.64
CA THR A 167 17.61 -10.62 -15.84
C THR A 167 16.39 -9.72 -15.65
N LEU A 168 16.40 -8.83 -14.63
CA LEU A 168 15.36 -7.83 -14.42
C LEU A 168 15.21 -6.89 -15.63
N GLN A 169 16.35 -6.41 -16.17
CA GLN A 169 16.35 -5.54 -17.35
C GLN A 169 15.79 -6.27 -18.59
N SER A 170 16.21 -7.52 -18.80
CA SER A 170 15.72 -8.36 -19.90
C SER A 170 14.21 -8.63 -19.77
N ALA A 171 13.74 -8.88 -18.55
CA ALA A 171 12.33 -9.13 -18.26
C ALA A 171 11.46 -7.90 -18.52
N TYR A 172 11.92 -6.72 -18.09
CA TYR A 172 11.29 -5.45 -18.44
C TYR A 172 11.21 -5.27 -19.96
N ASP A 173 12.32 -5.44 -20.68
CA ASP A 173 12.35 -5.22 -22.13
C ASP A 173 11.41 -6.16 -22.89
N HIS A 174 11.21 -7.38 -22.38
CA HIS A 174 10.26 -8.34 -22.91
C HIS A 174 8.78 -7.94 -22.69
N ILE A 175 8.43 -7.44 -21.49
CA ILE A 175 7.02 -7.22 -21.08
C ILE A 175 6.52 -5.76 -21.21
N LYS A 176 7.42 -4.78 -21.38
CA LYS A 176 7.08 -3.33 -21.35
C LYS A 176 6.09 -2.84 -22.41
N ASN A 177 5.77 -3.66 -23.41
CA ASN A 177 4.81 -3.33 -24.48
C ASN A 177 3.48 -4.08 -24.33
N THR A 178 3.40 -5.06 -23.44
CA THR A 178 2.24 -5.94 -23.28
C THR A 178 1.57 -5.76 -21.93
N ASN A 179 2.34 -5.59 -20.86
CA ASN A 179 1.82 -5.39 -19.50
C ASN A 179 2.69 -4.41 -18.71
N LEU A 180 2.32 -3.13 -18.74
CA LEU A 180 3.06 -2.07 -18.02
C LEU A 180 3.01 -2.25 -16.50
N TRP A 181 1.97 -2.88 -15.96
CA TRP A 181 1.86 -3.12 -14.53
C TRP A 181 2.94 -4.12 -14.07
N ILE A 182 3.10 -5.27 -14.75
CA ILE A 182 4.19 -6.22 -14.49
C ILE A 182 5.55 -5.59 -14.78
N ALA A 183 5.67 -4.82 -15.86
CA ALA A 183 6.91 -4.11 -16.19
C ALA A 183 7.36 -3.20 -15.01
N GLY A 184 6.41 -2.52 -14.39
CA GLY A 184 6.65 -1.68 -13.21
C GLY A 184 7.21 -2.45 -12.00
N GLU A 185 6.84 -3.72 -11.84
CA GLU A 185 7.35 -4.58 -10.76
C GLU A 185 8.85 -4.92 -10.96
N PHE A 186 9.27 -5.25 -12.19
CA PHE A 186 10.70 -5.46 -12.50
C PHE A 186 11.53 -4.20 -12.30
N VAL A 187 10.97 -3.05 -12.68
CA VAL A 187 11.60 -1.75 -12.49
C VAL A 187 11.74 -1.44 -11.00
N ASP A 188 10.75 -1.75 -10.17
CA ASP A 188 10.83 -1.57 -8.72
C ASP A 188 11.92 -2.43 -8.09
N GLY A 189 12.03 -3.70 -8.53
CA GLY A 189 13.04 -4.64 -8.03
C GLY A 189 14.49 -4.34 -8.39
N SER A 190 14.73 -3.62 -9.48
CA SER A 190 16.08 -3.20 -9.89
C SER A 190 16.72 -2.24 -8.89
N ASN A 191 18.03 -2.30 -8.72
CA ASN A 191 18.81 -1.28 -7.98
C ASN A 191 19.66 -0.40 -8.91
N ASP A 192 19.57 -0.60 -10.23
CA ASP A 192 20.27 0.19 -11.22
C ASP A 192 19.55 1.52 -11.47
N LYS A 193 20.20 2.60 -11.03
CA LYS A 193 19.73 3.98 -11.20
C LYS A 193 19.56 4.34 -12.68
N ASP A 194 20.53 4.00 -13.52
CA ASP A 194 20.55 4.40 -14.92
C ASP A 194 19.47 3.64 -15.71
N PHE A 195 19.24 2.38 -15.37
CA PHE A 195 18.10 1.62 -15.89
C PHE A 195 16.76 2.28 -15.53
N LYS A 196 16.52 2.61 -14.25
CA LYS A 196 15.27 3.28 -13.84
C LYS A 196 15.05 4.61 -14.57
N ILE A 197 16.12 5.41 -14.75
CA ILE A 197 16.04 6.68 -15.50
C ILE A 197 15.76 6.44 -16.99
N ARG A 198 16.39 5.42 -17.60
CA ARG A 198 16.10 5.01 -18.98
C ARG A 198 14.62 4.64 -19.14
N VAL A 199 14.11 3.80 -18.24
CA VAL A 199 12.70 3.38 -18.19
C VAL A 199 11.75 4.58 -18.10
N LEU A 200 12.04 5.56 -17.25
CA LEU A 200 11.22 6.78 -17.14
C LEU A 200 11.04 7.49 -18.49
N ARG A 201 12.11 7.57 -19.28
CA ARG A 201 12.07 8.19 -20.61
C ARG A 201 11.24 7.34 -21.56
N GLU A 202 11.47 6.03 -21.58
CA GLU A 202 10.74 5.10 -22.44
C GLU A 202 9.23 5.06 -22.15
N ILE A 203 8.81 5.07 -20.89
CA ILE A 203 7.38 4.99 -20.53
C ILE A 203 6.68 6.35 -20.66
N SER A 204 7.40 7.47 -20.50
CA SER A 204 6.79 8.81 -20.63
C SER A 204 6.37 9.14 -22.06
N GLU A 205 6.89 8.41 -23.05
CA GLU A 205 6.48 8.50 -24.44
C GLU A 205 5.21 7.69 -24.75
N LYS A 206 4.77 6.81 -23.84
CA LYS A 206 3.59 5.94 -24.00
C LYS A 206 2.41 6.51 -23.21
N ILE A 207 1.34 6.93 -23.91
CA ILE A 207 0.20 7.66 -23.33
C ILE A 207 -0.91 6.71 -22.82
N ASP A 208 -0.85 5.43 -23.14
CA ASP A 208 -2.02 4.53 -23.05
C ASP A 208 -2.45 4.11 -21.63
N ASP A 209 -1.62 4.33 -20.59
CA ASP A 209 -1.98 4.02 -19.20
C ASP A 209 -1.42 5.05 -18.19
N PRO A 210 -2.10 6.21 -18.00
CA PRO A 210 -1.60 7.27 -17.13
C PRO A 210 -1.56 6.87 -15.65
N GLY A 211 -2.39 5.92 -15.21
CA GLY A 211 -2.45 5.47 -13.82
C GLY A 211 -1.22 4.65 -13.45
N THR A 212 -0.92 3.61 -14.23
CA THR A 212 0.25 2.74 -14.01
C THR A 212 1.55 3.52 -14.17
N VAL A 213 1.64 4.40 -15.18
CA VAL A 213 2.81 5.28 -15.37
C VAL A 213 3.04 6.18 -14.16
N SER A 214 1.98 6.75 -13.57
CA SER A 214 2.09 7.58 -12.36
C SER A 214 2.66 6.80 -11.18
N VAL A 215 2.23 5.54 -10.97
CA VAL A 215 2.75 4.67 -9.90
C VAL A 215 4.23 4.36 -10.11
N ILE A 216 4.64 4.03 -11.33
CA ILE A 216 6.06 3.76 -11.66
C ILE A 216 6.92 5.01 -11.41
N LYS A 217 6.47 6.20 -11.85
CA LYS A 217 7.15 7.47 -11.60
C LYS A 217 7.33 7.74 -10.11
N MET A 218 6.27 7.53 -9.31
CA MET A 218 6.31 7.69 -7.86
C MET A 218 7.30 6.71 -7.19
N ARG A 219 7.33 5.43 -7.61
CA ARG A 219 8.27 4.43 -7.08
C ARG A 219 9.73 4.74 -7.44
N ILE A 220 10.00 5.18 -8.66
CA ILE A 220 11.35 5.60 -9.07
C ILE A 220 11.77 6.87 -8.34
N GLY A 221 10.86 7.85 -8.18
CA GLY A 221 11.13 9.04 -7.39
C GLY A 221 11.50 8.72 -5.93
N LYS A 222 10.77 7.80 -5.30
CA LYS A 222 11.11 7.26 -3.97
C LYS A 222 12.51 6.65 -3.96
N PHE A 223 12.83 5.77 -4.93
CA PHE A 223 14.14 5.14 -5.03
C PHE A 223 15.28 6.17 -5.11
N LEU A 224 15.13 7.20 -5.95
CA LEU A 224 16.15 8.22 -6.13
C LEU A 224 16.43 8.99 -4.83
N ILE A 225 15.37 9.41 -4.11
CA ILE A 225 15.52 10.10 -2.82
C ILE A 225 16.13 9.18 -1.76
N GLN A 226 15.64 7.94 -1.63
CA GLN A 226 16.10 7.02 -0.58
C GLN A 226 17.55 6.57 -0.75
N ASN A 227 18.10 6.64 -1.97
CA ASN A 227 19.47 6.23 -2.27
C ASN A 227 20.44 7.40 -2.48
N GLY A 228 20.07 8.64 -2.13
CA GLY A 228 20.96 9.80 -2.22
C GLY A 228 21.21 10.29 -3.65
N PHE A 229 20.24 10.08 -4.55
CA PHE A 229 20.25 10.58 -5.93
C PHE A 229 19.31 11.78 -6.09
N GLU A 230 19.27 12.69 -5.10
CA GLU A 230 18.34 13.81 -5.07
C GLU A 230 18.54 14.76 -6.26
N LYS A 231 19.79 14.93 -6.69
CA LYS A 231 20.09 15.75 -7.87
C LYS A 231 19.41 15.19 -9.12
N ASP A 232 19.55 13.89 -9.37
CA ASP A 232 18.90 13.22 -10.51
C ASP A 232 17.36 13.32 -10.39
N PHE A 233 16.81 13.18 -9.18
CA PHE A 233 15.38 13.38 -8.93
C PHE A 233 14.92 14.79 -9.32
N PHE A 234 15.59 15.84 -8.83
CA PHE A 234 15.20 17.21 -9.13
C PHE A 234 15.41 17.59 -10.60
N ASP A 235 16.51 17.14 -11.22
CA ASP A 235 16.75 17.35 -12.65
C ASP A 235 15.63 16.72 -13.50
N LEU A 236 15.11 15.54 -13.12
CA LEU A 236 13.99 14.87 -13.79
C LEU A 236 12.63 15.53 -13.50
N CYS A 237 12.43 16.11 -12.32
CA CYS A 237 11.25 16.94 -12.03
C CYS A 237 11.25 18.22 -12.87
N ASP A 238 12.40 18.90 -12.94
CA ASP A 238 12.57 20.14 -13.70
C ASP A 238 12.41 19.88 -15.22
N SER A 239 12.75 18.68 -15.70
CA SER A 239 12.48 18.25 -17.08
C SER A 239 11.05 17.75 -17.33
N GLY A 240 10.19 17.68 -16.29
CA GLY A 240 8.82 17.18 -16.37
C GLY A 240 8.67 15.65 -16.52
N LEU A 241 9.76 14.87 -16.38
CA LEU A 241 9.69 13.41 -16.45
C LEU A 241 9.16 12.80 -15.15
N LEU A 242 9.47 13.41 -14.00
CA LEU A 242 8.92 13.07 -12.69
C LEU A 242 8.02 14.19 -12.15
N ASP A 243 7.10 13.82 -11.26
CA ASP A 243 6.34 14.76 -10.42
C ASP A 243 6.94 14.75 -9.01
N THR A 244 6.88 15.89 -8.32
CA THR A 244 7.24 16.02 -6.91
C THR A 244 6.17 15.45 -5.97
N ASN A 245 5.00 15.11 -6.49
CA ASN A 245 3.98 14.36 -5.75
C ASN A 245 4.40 12.89 -5.54
N LEU A 246 5.16 12.67 -4.46
CA LEU A 246 5.57 11.33 -4.01
C LEU A 246 4.50 10.63 -3.15
N GLY A 247 3.31 11.24 -3.02
CA GLY A 247 2.16 10.68 -2.30
C GLY A 247 2.53 10.15 -0.91
N ILE A 248 2.33 8.85 -0.71
CA ILE A 248 2.58 8.17 0.56
C ILE A 248 4.06 8.17 0.98
N TYR A 249 4.99 8.38 0.04
CA TYR A 249 6.42 8.27 0.30
C TYR A 249 7.06 9.53 0.85
N LEU A 250 6.38 10.67 0.83
CA LEU A 250 6.86 11.90 1.48
C LEU A 250 7.20 11.65 2.96
N LYS A 251 6.43 10.78 3.64
CA LYS A 251 6.66 10.38 5.04
C LYS A 251 8.00 9.69 5.30
N SER A 252 8.63 9.13 4.25
CA SER A 252 9.88 8.39 4.36
C SER A 252 11.12 9.29 4.21
N ILE A 253 10.92 10.55 3.81
CA ILE A 253 11.98 11.52 3.61
C ILE A 253 12.28 12.19 4.95
N ARG A 254 13.45 11.90 5.53
CA ARG A 254 13.84 12.43 6.84
C ARG A 254 14.53 13.80 6.78
N SER A 255 15.00 14.23 5.61
CA SER A 255 15.63 15.54 5.45
C SER A 255 14.58 16.61 5.19
N ASN A 256 14.49 17.56 6.10
CA ASN A 256 13.66 18.76 5.95
C ASN A 256 14.10 19.57 4.72
N GLU A 257 15.39 19.61 4.39
CA GLU A 257 15.93 20.29 3.20
C GLU A 257 15.43 19.67 1.90
N ILE A 258 15.42 18.34 1.79
CA ILE A 258 14.85 17.65 0.63
C ILE A 258 13.35 17.95 0.52
N LEU A 259 12.61 17.86 1.63
CA LEU A 259 11.18 18.20 1.67
C LEU A 259 10.92 19.64 1.23
N PHE A 260 11.78 20.59 1.64
CA PHE A 260 11.71 21.97 1.20
C PHE A 260 11.95 22.13 -0.31
N GLU A 261 12.97 21.45 -0.85
CA GLU A 261 13.24 21.46 -2.29
C GLU A 261 12.10 20.83 -3.12
N ILE A 262 11.43 19.80 -2.59
CA ILE A 262 10.22 19.21 -3.15
C ILE A 262 9.06 20.21 -3.09
N ALA A 263 8.83 20.85 -1.95
CA ALA A 263 7.74 21.81 -1.75
C ALA A 263 7.81 22.96 -2.76
N LYS A 264 9.00 23.53 -2.98
CA LYS A 264 9.22 24.61 -3.97
C LYS A 264 8.81 24.24 -5.40
N ARG A 265 8.90 22.96 -5.75
CA ARG A 265 8.63 22.40 -7.08
C ARG A 265 7.29 21.65 -7.14
N SER A 266 6.47 21.74 -6.10
CA SER A 266 5.18 21.06 -6.04
C SER A 266 4.04 21.98 -6.46
N LYS A 267 3.05 21.40 -7.14
CA LYS A 267 1.73 22.03 -7.36
C LYS A 267 0.91 22.15 -6.07
N TYR A 268 1.25 21.34 -5.07
CA TYR A 268 0.60 21.30 -3.75
C TYR A 268 1.68 21.44 -2.67
N PRO A 269 2.39 22.58 -2.59
CA PRO A 269 3.50 22.76 -1.66
C PRO A 269 3.09 22.51 -0.21
N PHE A 270 1.83 22.84 0.11
CA PHE A 270 1.29 22.67 1.44
C PHE A 270 1.20 21.20 1.90
N ASP A 271 0.93 20.28 0.97
CA ASP A 271 0.89 18.83 1.24
C ASP A 271 2.27 18.25 1.57
N VAL A 272 3.34 18.94 1.15
CA VAL A 272 4.73 18.61 1.48
C VAL A 272 5.14 19.30 2.78
N LEU A 273 4.78 20.57 2.97
CA LEU A 273 5.15 21.36 4.14
C LEU A 273 4.55 20.83 5.45
N ARG A 274 3.41 20.13 5.41
CA ARG A 274 2.88 19.41 6.59
C ARG A 274 3.77 18.26 7.08
N CYS A 275 4.74 17.82 6.26
CA CYS A 275 5.75 16.83 6.63
C CYS A 275 7.06 17.48 7.11
N VAL A 276 7.15 18.82 7.15
CA VAL A 276 8.33 19.55 7.62
C VAL A 276 8.14 19.90 9.09
N SER A 277 9.14 19.62 9.92
CA SER A 277 9.13 19.92 11.36
C SER A 277 10.23 20.90 11.79
N ASP A 278 11.03 21.40 10.85
CA ASP A 278 12.10 22.36 11.12
C ASP A 278 11.63 23.83 10.98
N PRO A 279 11.58 24.60 12.10
CA PRO A 279 11.22 26.02 12.07
C PRO A 279 12.14 26.88 11.20
N ALA A 280 13.40 26.49 10.99
CA ALA A 280 14.34 27.25 10.17
C ALA A 280 13.94 27.25 8.69
N ILE A 281 13.35 26.16 8.20
CA ILE A 281 12.80 26.09 6.83
C ILE A 281 11.60 27.01 6.70
N PHE A 282 10.71 27.03 7.69
CA PHE A 282 9.58 27.96 7.68
C PHE A 282 10.04 29.41 7.74
N ALA A 283 11.03 29.74 8.57
CA ALA A 283 11.64 31.07 8.60
C ALA A 283 12.20 31.46 7.22
N LYS A 284 12.94 30.56 6.56
CA LYS A 284 13.47 30.77 5.22
C LYS A 284 12.37 31.06 4.18
N ILE A 285 11.27 30.31 4.21
CA ILE A 285 10.12 30.56 3.30
C ILE A 285 9.51 31.95 3.53
N ILE A 286 9.37 32.33 4.80
CA ILE A 286 8.84 33.65 5.19
C ILE A 286 9.80 34.75 4.72
N GLU A 287 11.10 34.60 4.92
CA GLU A 287 12.14 35.55 4.50
C GLU A 287 12.18 35.72 2.97
N THR A 288 12.07 34.63 2.20
CA THR A 288 12.07 34.70 0.74
C THR A 288 10.70 35.09 0.15
N GLN A 289 9.68 35.31 0.99
CA GLN A 289 8.31 35.63 0.58
C GLN A 289 7.76 34.61 -0.42
N ALA A 290 8.10 33.33 -0.23
CA ALA A 290 7.71 32.21 -1.09
C ALA A 290 8.05 32.40 -2.59
N LYS A 291 9.00 33.29 -2.92
CA LYS A 291 9.40 33.55 -4.32
C LYS A 291 9.99 32.33 -5.02
N ASP A 292 10.56 31.42 -4.24
CA ASP A 292 11.17 30.20 -4.75
C ASP A 292 10.17 29.09 -5.10
N PHE A 293 8.86 29.28 -4.83
CA PHE A 293 7.81 28.32 -5.15
C PHE A 293 7.33 28.51 -6.60
N THR A 294 7.83 27.66 -7.50
CA THR A 294 7.79 27.89 -8.94
C THR A 294 6.40 27.71 -9.57
N PHE A 295 5.54 26.89 -8.98
CA PHE A 295 4.19 26.63 -9.47
C PHE A 295 3.12 27.58 -8.92
N GLU A 296 3.45 28.35 -7.89
CA GLU A 296 2.50 29.26 -7.25
C GLU A 296 2.46 30.61 -7.97
N ASN A 297 1.25 31.11 -8.24
CA ASN A 297 1.06 32.50 -8.67
C ASN A 297 1.16 33.46 -7.47
N GLU A 298 1.25 34.77 -7.73
CA GLU A 298 1.40 35.79 -6.68
C GLU A 298 0.34 35.66 -5.57
N ARG A 299 -0.94 35.56 -5.93
CA ARG A 299 -2.04 35.40 -4.98
C ARG A 299 -1.89 34.16 -4.09
N ALA A 300 -1.41 33.06 -4.66
CA ALA A 300 -1.24 31.82 -3.94
C ALA A 300 0.03 31.81 -3.06
N ARG A 301 1.11 32.48 -3.50
CA ARG A 301 2.28 32.77 -2.67
C ARG A 301 1.92 33.66 -1.47
N ASP A 302 1.11 34.68 -1.68
CA ASP A 302 0.64 35.56 -0.60
C ASP A 302 -0.19 34.80 0.43
N ALA A 303 -1.00 33.83 0.01
CA ALA A 303 -1.75 32.95 0.91
C ALA A 303 -0.87 31.90 1.62
N LEU A 304 0.28 31.54 1.04
CA LEU A 304 1.21 30.56 1.61
C LEU A 304 1.93 31.10 2.85
N ILE A 305 2.32 32.39 2.85
CA ILE A 305 3.10 32.98 3.94
C ILE A 305 2.39 32.93 5.30
N PRO A 306 1.13 33.38 5.44
CA PRO A 306 0.41 33.29 6.72
C PRO A 306 0.23 31.85 7.20
N ARG A 307 0.05 30.90 6.28
CA ARG A 307 -0.04 29.47 6.62
C ARG A 307 1.28 28.92 7.15
N VAL A 308 2.40 29.28 6.52
CA VAL A 308 3.74 28.89 6.99
C VAL A 308 4.08 29.54 8.33
N ARG A 309 3.67 30.80 8.56
CA ARG A 309 3.76 31.44 9.89
C ARG A 309 2.96 30.66 10.92
N GLY A 310 1.73 30.26 10.59
CA GLY A 310 0.91 29.42 11.46
C GLY A 310 1.60 28.10 11.84
N LEU A 311 2.16 27.38 10.86
CA LEU A 311 2.94 26.15 11.12
C LEU A 311 4.15 26.41 12.03
N LYS A 312 4.90 27.49 11.77
CA LYS A 312 6.06 27.88 12.58
C LYS A 312 5.67 28.17 14.03
N HIS A 313 4.65 29.01 14.24
CA HIS A 313 4.15 29.35 15.58
C HIS A 313 3.58 28.12 16.29
N ALA A 314 2.85 27.25 15.60
CA ALA A 314 2.33 26.03 16.18
C ALA A 314 3.42 25.08 16.70
N LEU A 315 4.58 25.05 16.04
CA LEU A 315 5.74 24.34 16.55
C LEU A 315 6.36 25.02 17.79
N GLU A 316 6.26 26.33 17.92
CA GLU A 316 6.84 27.08 19.04
C GLU A 316 5.92 27.12 20.27
N ASN A 317 4.61 26.88 20.08
CA ASN A 317 3.59 26.94 21.12
C ASN A 317 3.29 25.57 21.75
N GLU A 318 2.76 25.62 22.99
CA GLU A 318 2.23 24.43 23.66
C GLU A 318 0.99 23.90 22.93
N PRO A 319 0.90 22.58 22.67
CA PRO A 319 -0.21 22.00 21.95
C PRO A 319 -1.46 21.92 22.83
N ILE A 320 -2.63 21.85 22.19
CA ILE A 320 -3.89 21.53 22.84
C ILE A 320 -4.12 20.03 22.65
N ILE A 321 -4.20 19.29 23.76
CA ILE A 321 -4.34 17.83 23.72
C ILE A 321 -5.70 17.43 24.26
N VAL A 322 -6.47 16.69 23.46
CA VAL A 322 -7.88 16.39 23.76
C VAL A 322 -8.19 14.89 23.57
N GLY A 323 -8.67 14.25 24.63
CA GLY A 323 -9.27 12.92 24.54
C GLY A 323 -10.74 13.03 24.15
N VAL A 324 -11.07 12.78 22.88
CA VAL A 324 -12.43 12.89 22.33
C VAL A 324 -13.26 11.61 22.61
N GLY A 325 -12.61 10.57 23.12
CA GLY A 325 -13.24 9.35 23.62
C GLY A 325 -12.26 8.54 24.46
N GLU A 326 -12.76 7.45 25.04
CA GLU A 326 -11.94 6.47 25.75
C GLU A 326 -10.95 5.80 24.78
N ILE A 327 -9.83 5.38 25.34
CA ILE A 327 -8.76 4.71 24.63
C ILE A 327 -9.01 3.19 24.68
N GLU A 328 -9.16 2.54 23.52
CA GLU A 328 -9.53 1.11 23.35
C GLU A 328 -8.48 0.31 22.52
N ASP A 329 -8.76 -0.91 22.07
CA ASP A 329 -7.76 -1.75 21.34
C ASP A 329 -7.41 -1.25 19.91
N ARG A 330 -8.18 -0.32 19.36
CA ARG A 330 -7.99 0.23 18.00
C ARG A 330 -8.20 1.72 17.97
N ASN A 331 -7.25 2.49 18.49
CA ASN A 331 -7.39 3.94 18.56
C ASN A 331 -6.92 4.61 17.29
N LYS A 332 -7.55 5.74 16.99
CA LYS A 332 -7.06 6.70 16.00
C LYS A 332 -6.76 8.02 16.68
N PHE A 333 -5.90 8.80 16.07
CA PHE A 333 -5.69 10.18 16.46
C PHE A 333 -5.51 11.06 15.23
N ILE A 334 -5.70 12.34 15.45
CA ILE A 334 -5.43 13.40 14.50
C ILE A 334 -4.45 14.40 15.11
N VAL A 335 -3.66 15.02 14.25
CA VAL A 335 -2.97 16.27 14.54
C VAL A 335 -3.57 17.30 13.61
N THR A 336 -4.05 18.41 14.14
CA THR A 336 -4.71 19.43 13.34
C THR A 336 -4.31 20.85 13.75
N LEU A 337 -4.32 21.76 12.79
CA LEU A 337 -3.99 23.17 12.97
C LEU A 337 -5.04 24.01 12.21
N PRO A 338 -5.66 25.02 12.84
CA PRO A 338 -6.52 25.96 12.12
C PRO A 338 -5.78 26.67 10.99
N ILE A 339 -6.42 26.78 9.83
CA ILE A 339 -5.97 27.63 8.73
C ILE A 339 -6.56 29.01 8.95
N PHE A 340 -5.72 29.98 9.26
CA PHE A 340 -6.15 31.36 9.37
C PHE A 340 -6.26 32.00 7.99
N ASP A 341 -7.33 32.79 7.78
CA ASP A 341 -7.47 33.62 6.59
C ASP A 341 -6.35 34.68 6.58
N PRO A 342 -5.59 34.83 5.47
CA PRO A 342 -4.55 35.85 5.33
C PRO A 342 -5.06 37.30 5.49
N HIS A 343 -6.37 37.53 5.41
CA HIS A 343 -6.94 38.87 5.52
C HIS A 343 -7.43 39.18 6.95
N GLY A 344 -6.60 39.89 7.71
CA GLY A 344 -7.05 40.60 8.93
C GLY A 344 -6.60 40.00 10.26
N VAL A 345 -5.66 39.06 10.28
CA VAL A 345 -5.02 38.56 11.50
C VAL A 345 -3.60 39.13 11.57
N ASP A 346 -3.28 39.89 12.61
CA ASP A 346 -1.91 40.36 12.83
C ASP A 346 -1.01 39.22 13.35
N ASP A 347 0.32 39.38 13.28
CA ASP A 347 1.27 38.33 13.68
C ASP A 347 1.11 37.94 15.16
N GLN A 348 0.61 38.85 16.01
CA GLN A 348 0.40 38.57 17.43
C GLN A 348 -0.80 37.63 17.63
N GLN A 349 -1.93 37.89 16.97
CA GLN A 349 -3.09 37.01 16.98
C GLN A 349 -2.78 35.64 16.36
N LEU A 350 -2.01 35.60 15.27
CA LEU A 350 -1.50 34.36 14.68
C LEU A 350 -0.66 33.57 15.69
N SER A 351 0.23 34.22 16.43
CA SER A 351 1.06 33.56 17.44
C SER A 351 0.25 33.00 18.61
N GLU A 352 -0.82 33.67 19.04
CA GLU A 352 -1.64 33.21 20.16
C GLU A 352 -2.57 32.05 19.78
N GLN A 353 -3.06 32.04 18.54
CA GLN A 353 -4.07 31.10 18.04
C GLN A 353 -3.47 29.90 17.28
N SER A 354 -2.25 29.99 16.78
CA SER A 354 -1.59 28.90 16.05
C SER A 354 -1.03 27.87 17.04
N ARG A 355 -1.85 26.88 17.39
CA ARG A 355 -1.46 25.73 18.21
C ARG A 355 -1.86 24.44 17.53
N TYR A 356 -1.02 23.42 17.62
CA TYR A 356 -1.42 22.08 17.22
C TYR A 356 -2.47 21.54 18.20
N PHE A 357 -3.53 20.97 17.64
CA PHE A 357 -4.48 20.14 18.34
C PHE A 357 -4.12 18.68 18.11
N ILE A 358 -3.88 17.94 19.19
CA ILE A 358 -3.61 16.50 19.13
C ILE A 358 -4.79 15.82 19.82
N ALA A 359 -5.57 15.08 19.06
CA ALA A 359 -6.81 14.49 19.55
C ALA A 359 -6.91 13.01 19.20
N TRP A 360 -7.39 12.19 20.14
CA TRP A 360 -7.60 10.75 19.93
C TRP A 360 -9.00 10.31 20.31
N GLY A 361 -9.40 9.14 19.81
CA GLY A 361 -10.64 8.49 20.20
C GLY A 361 -10.66 6.99 19.85
N GLY A 362 -11.31 6.22 20.71
CA GLY A 362 -11.57 4.79 20.53
C GLY A 362 -12.64 4.51 19.46
N LEU A 363 -12.50 3.36 18.82
CA LEU A 363 -13.45 2.87 17.84
C LEU A 363 -14.44 1.93 18.52
N ARG A 364 -15.53 2.45 19.08
CA ARG A 364 -16.67 1.58 19.35
C ARG A 364 -17.00 0.79 18.09
N SER A 365 -17.24 -0.50 18.28
CA SER A 365 -17.52 -1.52 17.26
C SER A 365 -18.46 -0.98 16.16
N GLY A 366 -17.88 -0.41 15.10
CA GLY A 366 -18.62 -0.04 13.88
C GLY A 366 -18.48 1.37 13.28
N GLY A 367 -17.66 2.34 13.74
CA GLY A 367 -17.72 3.63 13.00
C GLY A 367 -16.77 4.81 13.23
N GLY A 368 -15.81 4.81 14.17
CA GLY A 368 -14.93 5.97 14.30
C GLY A 368 -13.98 6.12 13.08
N THR A 369 -14.00 7.27 12.43
CA THR A 369 -13.07 7.62 11.34
C THR A 369 -12.14 8.72 11.86
N HIS A 370 -11.02 9.00 11.18
CA HIS A 370 -10.24 10.19 11.58
C HIS A 370 -11.13 11.44 11.47
N LYS A 371 -12.06 11.44 10.50
CA LYS A 371 -13.08 12.48 10.31
C LYS A 371 -14.03 12.63 11.51
N SER A 372 -14.41 11.56 12.19
CA SER A 372 -15.28 11.68 13.38
C SER A 372 -14.57 12.35 14.54
N ILE A 373 -13.28 12.07 14.75
CA ILE A 373 -12.47 12.76 15.76
C ILE A 373 -12.41 14.26 15.44
N LEU A 374 -12.16 14.61 14.18
CA LEU A 374 -12.15 16.00 13.74
C LEU A 374 -13.53 16.67 13.90
N ALA A 375 -14.63 15.96 13.62
CA ALA A 375 -15.98 16.49 13.76
C ALA A 375 -16.30 16.85 15.21
N SER A 376 -16.01 15.95 16.16
CA SER A 376 -16.19 16.23 17.58
C SER A 376 -15.29 17.37 18.07
N LEU A 377 -14.03 17.41 17.60
CA LEU A 377 -13.13 18.52 17.93
C LEU A 377 -13.66 19.87 17.40
N LYS A 378 -14.32 19.88 16.23
CA LYS A 378 -14.95 21.07 15.65
C LYS A 378 -16.18 21.56 16.42
N GLU A 379 -16.89 20.68 17.12
CA GLU A 379 -18.01 21.08 17.98
C GLU A 379 -17.53 21.94 19.17
N GLU A 380 -16.40 21.57 19.76
CA GLU A 380 -15.77 22.30 20.87
C GLU A 380 -14.86 23.47 20.40
N HIS A 381 -14.30 23.34 19.19
CA HIS A 381 -13.41 24.32 18.59
C HIS A 381 -13.86 24.69 17.15
N PRO A 382 -14.90 25.52 17.00
CA PRO A 382 -15.49 25.83 15.68
C PRO A 382 -14.53 26.45 14.66
N HIS A 383 -13.47 27.11 15.12
CA HIS A 383 -12.42 27.71 14.28
C HIS A 383 -11.55 26.68 13.54
N LEU A 384 -11.71 25.38 13.83
CA LEU A 384 -11.06 24.29 13.09
C LEU A 384 -11.80 23.91 11.79
N SER A 385 -12.88 24.60 11.44
CA SER A 385 -13.69 24.31 10.23
C SER A 385 -12.82 24.15 8.98
N ASP A 386 -11.87 25.07 8.81
CA ASP A 386 -10.80 25.02 7.82
C ASP A 386 -9.49 24.72 8.54
N SER A 387 -9.09 23.45 8.57
CA SER A 387 -7.90 23.01 9.29
C SER A 387 -7.07 22.05 8.47
N ILE A 388 -5.76 22.09 8.73
CA ILE A 388 -4.80 21.15 8.18
C ILE A 388 -4.83 19.97 9.12
N THR A 389 -5.48 18.91 8.68
CA THR A 389 -5.60 17.70 9.48
C THR A 389 -4.74 16.61 8.87
N VAL A 390 -4.05 15.90 9.74
CA VAL A 390 -3.35 14.66 9.47
C VAL A 390 -3.70 13.69 10.59
N GLY A 391 -3.36 12.41 10.45
CA GLY A 391 -3.70 11.46 11.49
C GLY A 391 -2.94 10.15 11.42
N GLY A 392 -3.31 9.29 12.36
CA GLY A 392 -2.59 8.07 12.62
C GLY A 392 -3.39 7.08 13.45
N TYR A 393 -2.73 6.00 13.84
CA TYR A 393 -3.28 4.98 14.74
C TYR A 393 -2.50 4.99 16.04
N ILE A 394 -3.20 4.72 17.14
CA ILE A 394 -2.59 4.47 18.44
C ILE A 394 -2.79 2.99 18.78
N SER A 395 -1.69 2.31 19.07
CA SER A 395 -1.67 0.94 19.58
C SER A 395 -1.21 0.94 21.02
N ILE A 396 -1.74 0.01 21.82
CA ILE A 396 -1.51 -0.02 23.27
C ILE A 396 -1.00 -1.39 23.66
N ASP A 397 0.13 -1.39 24.35
CA ASP A 397 0.73 -2.56 24.95
C ASP A 397 0.68 -2.37 26.48
N ASN A 398 -0.25 -3.08 27.12
CA ASN A 398 -0.41 -3.07 28.57
C ASN A 398 0.65 -3.98 29.20
N ARG A 399 1.59 -3.38 29.94
CA ARG A 399 2.55 -4.09 30.80
C ARG A 399 2.18 -3.91 32.26
N ASP A 400 2.67 -4.80 33.12
CA ASP A 400 2.26 -4.90 34.53
C ASP A 400 2.28 -3.55 35.28
N ASP A 401 3.29 -2.69 35.02
CA ASP A 401 3.51 -1.44 35.76
C ASP A 401 3.41 -0.18 34.89
N LYS A 402 3.30 -0.34 33.56
CA LYS A 402 3.31 0.76 32.60
C LYS A 402 2.52 0.41 31.33
N VAL A 403 1.97 1.43 30.69
CA VAL A 403 1.33 1.30 29.38
C VAL A 403 2.26 1.87 28.33
N ILE A 404 2.57 1.10 27.30
CA ILE A 404 3.28 1.62 26.13
C ILE A 404 2.23 2.00 25.09
N VAL A 405 2.29 3.26 24.65
CA VAL A 405 1.39 3.81 23.65
C VAL A 405 2.19 4.10 22.39
N VAL A 406 1.92 3.36 21.33
CA VAL A 406 2.63 3.43 20.05
C VAL A 406 1.83 4.30 19.08
N PHE A 407 2.42 5.39 18.60
CA PHE A 407 1.84 6.25 17.58
C PHE A 407 2.35 5.86 16.19
N ASN A 408 1.42 5.57 15.29
CA ASN A 408 1.66 5.29 13.87
C ASN A 408 1.23 6.47 13.00
N ASN A 409 2.02 6.81 11.97
CA ASN A 409 1.84 8.06 11.21
C ASN A 409 0.95 8.02 9.97
N HIS A 410 -0.02 7.10 9.90
CA HIS A 410 -0.86 6.91 8.72
C HIS A 410 -2.36 7.10 8.99
N SER A 411 -3.00 7.99 8.23
CA SER A 411 -4.45 8.09 8.11
C SER A 411 -4.90 7.84 6.68
N GLY A 412 -5.86 6.93 6.50
CA GLY A 412 -6.55 6.76 5.22
C GLY A 412 -7.43 7.96 4.81
N ASP A 413 -7.85 8.80 5.77
CA ASP A 413 -8.70 9.97 5.53
C ASP A 413 -7.91 11.24 5.23
N PHE A 414 -6.77 11.43 5.91
CA PHE A 414 -6.05 12.72 5.92
C PHE A 414 -4.58 12.62 5.48
N GLY A 415 -4.11 11.43 5.14
CA GLY A 415 -2.73 11.19 4.73
C GLY A 415 -1.78 11.06 5.92
N TYR A 416 -0.54 11.52 5.73
CA TYR A 416 0.57 11.27 6.65
C TYR A 416 1.05 12.55 7.34
N TYR A 417 1.81 12.38 8.42
CA TYR A 417 2.47 13.47 9.11
C TYR A 417 3.89 13.09 9.54
N ASP A 418 4.68 14.11 9.86
CA ASP A 418 6.00 13.91 10.43
C ASP A 418 5.90 13.51 11.91
N LEU A 419 6.36 12.30 12.22
CA LEU A 419 6.43 11.78 13.59
C LEU A 419 7.17 12.73 14.54
N ASN A 420 8.09 13.56 14.03
CA ASN A 420 8.81 14.54 14.82
C ASN A 420 7.88 15.59 15.47
N ILE A 421 6.69 15.85 14.91
CA ILE A 421 5.70 16.75 15.54
C ILE A 421 5.17 16.12 16.83
N VAL A 422 4.79 14.85 16.79
CA VAL A 422 4.32 14.11 17.97
C VAL A 422 5.46 13.88 18.95
N GLU A 423 6.68 13.63 18.45
CA GLU A 423 7.89 13.51 19.26
C GLU A 423 8.19 14.78 20.05
N LYS A 424 8.12 15.93 19.40
CA LYS A 424 8.35 17.23 20.02
C LYS A 424 7.42 17.48 21.22
N PHE A 425 6.20 16.99 21.14
CA PHE A 425 5.17 17.13 22.18
C PHE A 425 5.00 15.88 23.03
N ARG A 426 5.93 14.91 22.95
CA ARG A 426 5.88 13.65 23.70
C ARG A 426 5.60 13.86 25.19
N PRO A 427 6.26 14.78 25.92
CA PRO A 427 6.02 14.96 27.35
C PRO A 427 4.58 15.37 27.69
N GLN A 428 3.98 16.26 26.87
CA GLN A 428 2.60 16.70 27.06
C GLN A 428 1.61 15.57 26.71
N ILE A 429 1.92 14.80 25.67
CA ILE A 429 1.10 13.64 25.26
C ILE A 429 1.15 12.55 26.34
N GLU A 430 2.32 12.19 26.85
CA GLU A 430 2.48 11.23 27.95
C GLU A 430 1.68 11.63 29.18
N LYS A 431 1.75 12.91 29.57
CA LYS A 431 0.97 13.44 30.69
C LYS A 431 -0.53 13.29 30.44
N ALA A 432 -1.02 13.72 29.28
CA ALA A 432 -2.45 13.66 28.96
C ALA A 432 -2.96 12.21 28.85
N LEU A 433 -2.15 11.30 28.31
CA LEU A 433 -2.46 9.86 28.26
C LEU A 433 -2.44 9.23 29.65
N LYS A 434 -1.48 9.58 30.50
CA LYS A 434 -1.43 9.14 31.89
C LYS A 434 -2.67 9.57 32.67
N ASP A 435 -3.08 10.83 32.50
CA ASP A 435 -4.30 11.35 33.11
C ASP A 435 -5.55 10.61 32.59
N SER A 436 -5.58 10.27 31.29
CA SER A 436 -6.68 9.53 30.67
C SER A 436 -6.73 8.04 31.03
N LEU A 437 -5.58 7.39 31.22
CA LEU A 437 -5.46 5.94 31.43
C LEU A 437 -5.30 5.54 32.91
N GLY A 438 -4.96 6.50 33.78
CA GLY A 438 -4.73 6.27 35.21
C GLY A 438 -3.50 5.40 35.50
N LYS A 439 -2.56 5.29 34.56
CA LYS A 439 -1.33 4.48 34.66
C LYS A 439 -0.13 5.28 34.15
N GLU A 440 1.08 4.90 34.55
CA GLU A 440 2.28 5.43 33.92
C GLU A 440 2.29 5.06 32.43
N VAL A 441 2.60 6.04 31.58
CA VAL A 441 2.58 5.90 30.12
C VAL A 441 3.97 6.20 29.59
N GLU A 442 4.43 5.34 28.68
CA GLU A 442 5.58 5.60 27.82
C GLU A 442 5.08 5.72 26.39
N VAL A 443 5.38 6.83 25.72
CA VAL A 443 5.01 7.02 24.32
C VAL A 443 6.17 6.63 23.42
N THR A 444 5.87 5.78 22.43
CA THR A 444 6.81 5.41 21.37
C THR A 444 6.20 5.72 19.99
N MET A 445 7.08 5.89 19.01
CA MET A 445 6.70 6.24 17.65
C MET A 445 7.18 5.15 16.72
N GLU A 446 6.27 4.62 15.91
CA GLU A 446 6.58 3.61 14.92
C GLU A 446 6.29 4.17 13.53
N SER A 447 7.33 4.23 12.70
CA SER A 447 7.15 4.56 11.29
C SER A 447 6.55 3.35 10.61
N SER A 448 5.35 3.49 10.05
CA SER A 448 4.75 2.46 9.22
C SER A 448 5.65 2.19 8.00
N SER A 449 6.32 1.04 8.01
CA SER A 449 7.28 0.56 7.01
C SER A 449 6.66 0.41 5.62
#